data_AF-A0A7L5UGZ5-F1
#
_entry.id   AF-A0A7L5UGZ5-F1
#
_cell.length_a   1.000
_cell.length_b   1.000
_cell.length_c   1.000
_cell.angle_alpha   90.00
_cell.angle_beta   90.00
_cell.angle_gamma   90.00
#
_symmetry.space_group_name_H-M   'P 1'
#
loop_
_entity.id
_entity.type
_entity.pdbx_description
1 polymer ?
#
loop_
_entity_poly.entity_id
_entity_poly.type
_entity_poly.pdbx_seq_one_letter_code
_entity_poly.pdbx_strand_id
1 'polypeptide(L)'
;MMNFNADLSLSKAIDNLEAEYGVFSAKDLKLEDVVPADDPDYQIILRVRQGTTGDLNNESQINRLKKLMAIDTRIKFLAKNLECSESAISHLFTQRPDLVKLRRRYKHDYTRIIVVDSQSGRKKIYDTPHRAAKAMGIKTDRLKYLLTTRNNPPLVYEHLQAKRYLWYKLDGGLM
;
A
#
# COMPACT_ATOMS: atom_id res chain seq x y z
N MET A 1 -10.10 13.04 27.45
CA MET A 1 -8.93 12.52 26.71
C MET A 1 -9.01 11.01 26.74
N MET A 2 -9.46 10.38 25.66
CA MET A 2 -9.47 8.91 25.54
C MET A 2 -8.05 8.43 25.25
N ASN A 3 -7.61 7.39 25.97
CA ASN A 3 -6.28 6.81 25.87
C ASN A 3 -6.17 5.98 24.59
N PHE A 4 -5.67 6.58 23.50
CA PHE A 4 -5.43 5.94 22.20
C PHE A 4 -4.68 4.59 22.27
N ASN A 5 -3.81 4.40 23.28
CA ASN A 5 -3.09 3.14 23.48
C ASN A 5 -3.98 1.97 23.95
N ALA A 6 -5.10 2.25 24.63
CA ALA A 6 -6.06 1.24 25.03
C ALA A 6 -6.93 0.78 23.85
N ASP A 7 -7.23 1.68 22.93
CA ASP A 7 -8.08 1.37 21.77
C ASP A 7 -7.36 0.48 20.74
N LEU A 8 -6.04 0.67 20.55
CA LEU A 8 -5.20 -0.19 19.72
C LEU A 8 -5.02 -1.60 20.30
N SER A 9 -4.87 -1.72 21.62
CA SER A 9 -4.77 -3.03 22.27
C SER A 9 -6.09 -3.79 22.23
N LEU A 10 -7.22 -3.08 22.34
CA LEU A 10 -8.56 -3.65 22.24
C LEU A 10 -8.87 -4.11 20.81
N SER A 11 -8.56 -3.31 19.78
CA SER A 11 -8.73 -3.73 18.38
C SER A 11 -7.92 -4.99 18.07
N LYS A 12 -6.68 -5.05 18.54
CA LYS A 12 -5.82 -6.21 18.37
C LYS A 12 -6.32 -7.43 19.15
N ALA A 13 -6.88 -7.22 20.34
CA ALA A 13 -7.51 -8.28 21.12
C ALA A 13 -8.73 -8.86 20.40
N ILE A 14 -9.57 -8.01 19.81
CA ILE A 14 -10.73 -8.42 19.00
C ILE A 14 -10.28 -9.21 17.77
N ASP A 15 -9.29 -8.71 17.02
CA ASP A 15 -8.76 -9.40 15.84
C ASP A 15 -8.16 -10.77 16.20
N ASN A 16 -7.48 -10.88 17.36
CA ASN A 16 -6.97 -12.15 17.86
C ASN A 16 -8.10 -13.11 18.26
N LEU A 17 -9.15 -12.60 18.89
CA LEU A 17 -10.31 -13.38 19.32
C LEU A 17 -11.07 -13.95 18.10
N GLU A 18 -11.26 -13.13 17.05
CA GLU A 18 -11.85 -13.59 15.78
C GLU A 18 -10.99 -14.66 15.08
N ALA A 19 -9.66 -14.58 15.21
CA ALA A 19 -8.76 -15.60 14.66
C ALA A 19 -8.73 -16.90 15.48
N GLU A 20 -8.90 -16.80 16.80
CA GLU A 20 -8.86 -17.93 17.75
C GLU A 20 -10.17 -18.73 17.73
N TYR A 21 -11.32 -18.05 17.61
CA TYR A 21 -12.59 -18.69 17.34
C TYR A 21 -12.72 -18.99 15.85
N GLY A 22 -12.22 -20.15 15.43
CA GLY A 22 -12.28 -20.67 14.05
C GLY A 22 -13.68 -20.76 13.40
N VAL A 23 -14.73 -20.31 14.09
CA VAL A 23 -16.09 -20.09 13.57
C VAL A 23 -16.10 -19.07 12.41
N PHE A 24 -15.19 -18.09 12.40
CA PHE A 24 -15.02 -17.12 11.30
C PHE A 24 -14.05 -17.58 10.20
N SER A 25 -13.39 -18.72 10.39
CA SER A 25 -12.41 -19.24 9.42
C SER A 25 -13.03 -20.08 8.30
N ALA A 26 -14.28 -20.55 8.51
CA ALA A 26 -14.86 -21.63 7.70
C ALA A 26 -15.67 -21.16 6.48
N LYS A 27 -16.04 -19.89 6.39
CA LYS A 27 -16.73 -19.19 5.28
C LYS A 27 -16.55 -17.70 5.57
N ASP A 28 -16.72 -16.80 4.61
CA ASP A 28 -16.55 -15.34 4.74
C ASP A 28 -17.52 -14.63 5.73
N LEU A 29 -17.91 -15.31 6.82
CA LEU A 29 -18.69 -14.80 7.92
C LEU A 29 -17.80 -13.89 8.76
N LYS A 30 -18.28 -12.69 8.98
CA LYS A 30 -17.71 -11.71 9.89
C LYS A 30 -18.57 -11.61 11.13
N LEU A 31 -18.06 -10.97 12.17
CA LEU A 31 -18.81 -10.67 13.40
C LEU A 31 -20.18 -10.03 13.11
N GLU A 32 -20.23 -9.18 12.08
CA GLU A 32 -21.42 -8.48 11.58
C GLU A 32 -22.54 -9.39 11.04
N ASP A 33 -22.22 -10.64 10.70
CA ASP A 33 -23.18 -11.62 10.15
C ASP A 33 -23.84 -12.49 11.24
N VAL A 34 -23.29 -12.51 12.45
CA VAL A 34 -23.71 -13.40 13.54
C VAL A 34 -24.13 -12.67 14.80
N VAL A 35 -23.73 -11.41 14.98
CA VAL A 35 -24.11 -10.63 16.16
C VAL A 35 -25.21 -9.63 15.78
N PRO A 36 -26.32 -9.57 16.56
CA PRO A 36 -27.38 -8.59 16.35
C PRO A 36 -26.85 -7.16 16.33
N ALA A 37 -27.35 -6.35 15.41
CA ALA A 37 -26.86 -4.98 15.20
C ALA A 37 -27.09 -4.07 16.41
N ASP A 38 -28.03 -4.39 17.28
CA ASP A 38 -28.41 -3.68 18.50
C ASP A 38 -27.69 -4.20 19.76
N ASP A 39 -26.84 -5.21 19.62
CA ASP A 39 -26.04 -5.73 20.72
C ASP A 39 -25.06 -4.65 21.25
N PRO A 40 -25.07 -4.35 22.57
CA PRO A 40 -24.27 -3.27 23.13
C PRO A 40 -22.76 -3.52 23.01
N ASP A 41 -22.32 -4.78 23.07
CA ASP A 41 -20.91 -5.15 22.90
C ASP A 41 -20.50 -5.04 21.44
N TYR A 42 -21.38 -5.41 20.51
CA TYR A 42 -21.19 -5.17 19.08
C TYR A 42 -21.09 -3.69 18.73
N GLN A 43 -21.89 -2.84 19.36
CA GLN A 43 -21.82 -1.39 19.21
C GLN A 43 -20.50 -0.80 19.74
N ILE A 44 -19.93 -1.38 20.82
CA ILE A 44 -18.61 -1.01 21.32
C ILE A 44 -17.52 -1.43 20.33
N ILE A 45 -17.58 -2.65 19.80
CA ILE A 45 -16.64 -3.15 18.77
C ILE A 45 -16.70 -2.28 17.51
N LEU A 46 -17.90 -1.95 17.03
CA LEU A 46 -18.09 -1.04 15.91
C LEU A 46 -17.54 0.35 16.22
N ARG A 47 -17.77 0.90 17.42
CA ARG A 47 -17.20 2.20 17.82
C ARG A 47 -15.68 2.19 17.93
N VAL A 48 -15.07 1.08 18.32
CA VAL A 48 -13.59 0.93 18.38
C VAL A 48 -13.02 0.83 16.97
N ARG A 49 -13.67 0.05 16.09
CA ARG A 49 -13.34 -0.04 14.65
C ARG A 49 -13.57 1.27 13.91
N GLN A 50 -14.64 1.99 14.24
CA GLN A 50 -15.02 3.26 13.61
C GLN A 50 -14.21 4.43 14.19
N GLY A 51 -13.91 4.42 15.48
CA GLY A 51 -13.09 5.40 16.19
C GLY A 51 -11.63 5.39 15.72
N THR A 52 -11.12 4.24 15.28
CA THR A 52 -9.81 4.14 14.60
C THR A 52 -9.86 4.59 13.12
N THR A 53 -11.00 4.51 12.44
CA THR A 53 -11.17 5.08 11.07
C THR A 53 -11.49 6.57 11.02
N GLY A 54 -12.04 7.14 12.10
CA GLY A 54 -12.51 8.53 12.15
C GLY A 54 -11.41 9.56 11.83
N ASP A 55 -10.16 9.23 12.11
CA ASP A 55 -9.01 10.09 11.80
C ASP A 55 -8.45 9.86 10.38
N LEU A 56 -8.63 8.66 9.80
CA LEU A 56 -8.03 8.29 8.51
C LEU A 56 -8.70 8.95 7.29
N ASN A 57 -9.93 9.44 7.42
CA ASN A 57 -10.66 10.12 6.35
C ASN A 57 -10.35 11.63 6.28
N ASN A 58 -9.53 12.15 7.21
CA ASN A 58 -8.97 13.49 7.13
C ASN A 58 -8.02 13.61 5.93
N GLU A 59 -8.08 14.73 5.19
CA GLU A 59 -7.19 15.01 4.06
C GLU A 59 -5.69 14.92 4.41
N SER A 60 -5.28 15.23 5.64
CA SER A 60 -3.89 15.04 6.08
C SER A 60 -3.48 13.57 6.07
N GLN A 61 -4.32 12.69 6.64
CA GLN A 61 -4.07 11.25 6.66
C GLN A 61 -4.19 10.63 5.27
N ILE A 62 -5.13 11.11 4.45
CA ILE A 62 -5.26 10.71 3.05
C ILE A 62 -3.99 11.08 2.27
N ASN A 63 -3.44 12.28 2.47
CA ASN A 63 -2.20 12.69 1.82
C ASN A 63 -1.00 11.85 2.30
N ARG A 64 -0.93 11.53 3.60
CA ARG A 64 0.06 10.58 4.14
C ARG A 64 -0.08 9.19 3.52
N LEU A 65 -1.30 8.67 3.42
CA LEU A 65 -1.62 7.40 2.76
C LEU A 65 -1.17 7.40 1.30
N LYS A 66 -1.48 8.46 0.54
CA LYS A 66 -1.04 8.61 -0.87
C LYS A 66 0.49 8.56 -1.00
N LYS A 67 1.21 9.19 -0.07
CA LYS A 67 2.69 9.14 -0.02
C LYS A 67 3.20 7.73 0.29
N LEU A 68 2.57 7.03 1.24
CA LEU A 68 2.93 5.65 1.58
C LEU A 68 2.64 4.67 0.44
N MET A 69 1.50 4.85 -0.25
CA MET A 69 1.14 4.06 -1.42
C MET A 69 2.13 4.19 -2.58
N ALA A 70 2.83 5.33 -2.69
CA ALA A 70 3.90 5.52 -3.67
C ALA A 70 5.16 4.69 -3.37
N ILE A 71 5.32 4.25 -2.10
CA ILE A 71 6.39 3.38 -1.66
C ILE A 71 5.95 1.92 -1.83
N ASP A 72 4.81 1.56 -1.25
CA ASP A 72 4.25 0.21 -1.27
C ASP A 72 2.72 0.25 -1.11
N THR A 73 2.02 -0.53 -1.94
CA THR A 73 0.55 -0.57 -2.00
C THR A 73 -0.07 -1.71 -1.17
N ARG A 74 0.73 -2.51 -0.46
CA ARG A 74 0.27 -3.61 0.41
C ARG A 74 -0.42 -3.06 1.66
N ILE A 75 -1.61 -3.58 1.98
CA ILE A 75 -2.44 -3.11 3.10
C ILE A 75 -1.68 -3.21 4.42
N LYS A 76 -1.05 -4.35 4.70
CA LYS A 76 -0.15 -4.53 5.85
C LYS A 76 0.93 -3.45 6.00
N PHE A 77 1.56 -3.02 4.90
CA PHE A 77 2.56 -1.95 4.94
C PHE A 77 1.90 -0.61 5.29
N LEU A 78 0.77 -0.29 4.65
CA LEU A 78 0.05 0.96 4.87
C LEU A 78 -0.48 1.06 6.31
N ALA A 79 -1.11 0.00 6.79
CA ALA A 79 -1.65 -0.12 8.15
C ALA A 79 -0.56 0.09 9.21
N LYS A 80 0.58 -0.61 9.05
CA LYS A 80 1.74 -0.44 9.94
C LYS A 80 2.26 1.00 9.98
N ASN A 81 2.39 1.66 8.82
CA ASN A 81 2.96 3.01 8.74
C ASN A 81 1.96 4.13 9.08
N LEU A 82 0.66 3.82 9.10
CA LEU A 82 -0.41 4.70 9.55
C LEU A 82 -0.88 4.37 10.98
N GLU A 83 -0.21 3.43 11.65
CA GLU A 83 -0.52 3.02 13.04
C GLU A 83 -1.99 2.66 13.23
N CYS A 84 -2.56 1.94 12.27
CA CYS A 84 -3.95 1.50 12.28
C CYS A 84 -4.06 0.02 11.87
N SER A 85 -5.27 -0.54 11.98
CA SER A 85 -5.55 -1.91 11.59
C SER A 85 -5.63 -2.08 10.06
N GLU A 86 -5.36 -3.28 9.58
CA GLU A 86 -5.53 -3.63 8.15
C GLU A 86 -7.00 -3.52 7.71
N SER A 87 -7.94 -3.79 8.64
CA SER A 87 -9.37 -3.64 8.43
C SER A 87 -9.77 -2.17 8.23
N ALA A 88 -9.21 -1.23 9.00
CA ALA A 88 -9.45 0.20 8.83
C ALA A 88 -9.02 0.71 7.45
N ILE A 89 -7.83 0.31 6.98
CA ILE A 89 -7.34 0.64 5.63
C ILE A 89 -8.22 0.01 4.54
N SER A 90 -8.65 -1.23 4.74
CA SER A 90 -9.55 -1.91 3.79
C SER A 90 -10.90 -1.20 3.70
N HIS A 91 -11.46 -0.80 4.84
CA HIS A 91 -12.69 -0.04 4.92
C HIS A 91 -12.58 1.33 4.24
N LEU A 92 -11.47 2.05 4.46
CA LEU A 92 -11.20 3.31 3.78
C LEU A 92 -11.16 3.15 2.25
N PHE A 93 -10.55 2.08 1.73
CA PHE A 93 -10.58 1.79 0.29
C PHE A 93 -11.98 1.47 -0.22
N THR A 94 -12.82 0.79 0.57
CA THR A 94 -14.23 0.55 0.21
C THR A 94 -15.01 1.87 0.10
N GLN A 95 -14.77 2.81 1.01
CA GLN A 95 -15.46 4.11 1.03
C GLN A 95 -14.91 5.13 0.02
N ARG A 96 -13.67 4.96 -0.47
CA ARG A 96 -12.96 5.93 -1.32
C ARG A 96 -12.52 5.32 -2.66
N PRO A 97 -13.41 5.32 -3.68
CA PRO A 97 -13.09 4.78 -5.01
C PRO A 97 -11.90 5.47 -5.69
N ASP A 98 -11.65 6.74 -5.38
CA ASP A 98 -10.49 7.49 -5.85
C ASP A 98 -9.16 6.87 -5.36
N LEU A 99 -9.11 6.45 -4.10
CA LEU A 99 -7.95 5.77 -3.52
C LEU A 99 -7.75 4.38 -4.10
N VAL A 100 -8.83 3.66 -4.43
CA VAL A 100 -8.75 2.36 -5.12
C VAL A 100 -8.18 2.52 -6.53
N LYS A 101 -8.68 3.50 -7.30
CA LYS A 101 -8.15 3.81 -8.64
C LYS A 101 -6.67 4.17 -8.57
N LEU A 102 -6.29 5.00 -7.59
CA LEU A 102 -4.91 5.38 -7.34
C LEU A 102 -4.04 4.16 -7.01
N ARG A 103 -4.49 3.29 -6.11
CA ARG A 103 -3.78 2.07 -5.69
C ARG A 103 -3.53 1.14 -6.86
N ARG A 104 -4.56 0.90 -7.69
CA ARG A 104 -4.45 0.07 -8.90
C ARG A 104 -3.43 0.66 -9.88
N ARG A 105 -3.49 1.97 -10.13
CA ARG A 105 -2.52 2.67 -10.97
C ARG A 105 -1.10 2.55 -10.43
N TYR A 106 -0.89 2.76 -9.13
CA TYR A 106 0.44 2.66 -8.52
C TYR A 106 0.97 1.23 -8.58
N LYS A 107 0.14 0.22 -8.30
CA LYS A 107 0.53 -1.19 -8.44
C LYS A 107 0.98 -1.50 -9.88
N HIS A 108 0.23 -1.03 -10.87
CA HIS A 108 0.56 -1.19 -12.28
C HIS A 108 1.82 -0.40 -12.69
N ASP A 109 2.00 0.83 -12.22
CA ASP A 109 3.16 1.66 -12.56
C ASP A 109 4.43 1.20 -11.85
N TYR A 110 4.30 0.54 -10.69
CA TYR A 110 5.42 0.02 -9.91
C TYR A 110 6.12 -1.18 -10.57
N THR A 111 5.38 -2.02 -11.31
CA THR A 111 5.96 -3.17 -12.02
C THR A 111 6.73 -2.77 -13.28
N ARG A 112 6.40 -1.59 -13.83
CA ARG A 112 7.00 -1.07 -15.06
C ARG A 112 8.32 -0.37 -14.79
N ILE A 113 9.25 -0.54 -15.72
CA ILE A 113 10.56 0.10 -15.67
C ILE A 113 10.67 1.06 -16.85
N ILE A 114 11.07 2.29 -16.57
CA ILE A 114 11.49 3.21 -17.62
C ILE A 114 13.01 3.13 -17.75
N VAL A 115 13.47 3.02 -18.98
CA VAL A 115 14.88 3.11 -19.35
C VAL A 115 15.04 4.33 -20.24
N VAL A 116 16.02 5.16 -19.91
CA VAL A 116 16.37 6.38 -20.63
C VAL A 116 17.80 6.22 -21.13
N ASP A 117 17.99 6.44 -22.42
CA ASP A 117 19.31 6.55 -23.02
C ASP A 117 19.80 8.00 -22.85
N SER A 118 20.91 8.18 -22.13
CA SER A 118 21.49 9.50 -21.86
C SER A 118 22.20 10.11 -23.06
N GLN A 119 22.58 9.32 -24.07
CA GLN A 119 23.19 9.83 -25.30
C GLN A 119 22.13 10.34 -26.28
N SER A 120 21.07 9.55 -26.50
CA SER A 120 20.02 9.91 -27.47
C SER A 120 18.82 10.63 -26.86
N GLY A 121 18.71 10.66 -25.54
CA GLY A 121 17.54 11.17 -24.81
C GLY A 121 16.28 10.29 -24.96
N ARG A 122 16.38 9.17 -25.69
CA ARG A 122 15.23 8.29 -25.97
C ARG A 122 14.79 7.57 -24.70
N LYS A 123 13.48 7.47 -24.53
CA LYS A 123 12.85 6.84 -23.35
C LYS A 123 12.02 5.66 -23.80
N LYS A 124 12.15 4.53 -23.12
CA LYS A 124 11.32 3.34 -23.36
C LYS A 124 10.82 2.76 -22.05
N ILE A 125 9.54 2.40 -22.04
CA ILE A 125 8.88 1.80 -20.88
C ILE A 125 8.73 0.30 -21.16
N TYR A 126 9.07 -0.50 -20.16
CA TYR A 126 8.97 -1.95 -20.19
C TYR A 126 8.01 -2.42 -19.11
N ASP A 127 7.13 -3.36 -19.48
CA ASP A 127 6.09 -3.86 -18.57
C ASP A 127 6.64 -4.67 -17.39
N THR A 128 7.83 -5.22 -17.55
CA THR A 128 8.47 -6.10 -16.56
C THR A 128 9.96 -5.79 -16.41
N PRO A 129 10.54 -6.02 -15.21
CA PRO A 129 11.98 -5.91 -14.99
C PRO A 129 12.79 -6.83 -15.91
N HIS A 130 12.27 -8.01 -16.26
CA HIS A 130 12.97 -8.93 -17.15
C HIS A 130 13.19 -8.33 -18.55
N ARG A 131 12.16 -7.73 -19.15
CA ARG A 131 12.27 -7.08 -20.47
C ARG A 131 13.23 -5.89 -20.43
N ALA A 132 13.17 -5.08 -19.37
CA ALA A 132 14.09 -3.96 -19.18
C ALA A 132 15.55 -4.42 -19.02
N ALA A 133 15.79 -5.43 -18.19
CA ALA A 133 17.13 -5.97 -17.95
C ALA A 133 17.74 -6.55 -19.23
N LYS A 134 16.94 -7.29 -20.02
CA LYS A 134 17.35 -7.79 -21.33
C LYS A 134 17.74 -6.67 -22.28
N ALA A 135 16.97 -5.58 -22.32
CA ALA A 135 17.28 -4.42 -23.15
C ALA A 135 18.53 -3.66 -22.70
N MET A 136 18.84 -3.68 -21.40
CA MET A 136 20.03 -3.08 -20.81
C MET A 136 21.26 -4.03 -20.81
N GLY A 137 21.12 -5.28 -21.26
CA GLY A 137 22.23 -6.24 -21.24
C GLY A 137 22.66 -6.71 -19.85
N ILE A 138 21.79 -6.59 -18.83
CA ILE A 138 22.12 -6.97 -17.44
C ILE A 138 21.23 -8.11 -16.91
N LYS A 139 21.66 -8.75 -15.81
CA LYS A 139 20.84 -9.75 -15.11
C LYS A 139 19.60 -9.11 -14.48
N THR A 140 18.47 -9.80 -14.57
CA THR A 140 17.18 -9.32 -14.03
C THR A 140 17.25 -9.05 -12.52
N ASP A 141 17.91 -9.92 -11.76
CA ASP A 141 18.01 -9.76 -10.30
C ASP A 141 18.86 -8.56 -9.90
N ARG A 142 19.89 -8.24 -10.69
CA ARG A 142 20.68 -7.02 -10.53
C ARG A 142 19.82 -5.78 -10.73
N LEU A 143 18.99 -5.76 -11.77
CA LEU A 143 18.04 -4.65 -11.99
C LEU A 143 17.04 -4.54 -10.83
N LYS A 144 16.45 -5.67 -10.40
CA LYS A 144 15.49 -5.68 -9.27
C LYS A 144 16.11 -5.16 -7.98
N TYR A 145 17.31 -5.63 -7.62
CA TYR A 145 18.04 -5.21 -6.43
C TYR A 145 18.29 -3.70 -6.44
N LEU A 146 18.72 -3.16 -7.58
CA LEU A 146 19.06 -1.73 -7.70
C LEU A 146 17.80 -0.84 -7.72
N LEU A 147 16.65 -1.38 -8.15
CA LEU A 147 15.35 -0.70 -8.13
C LEU A 147 14.51 -1.04 -6.88
N THR A 148 15.15 -1.40 -5.76
CA THR A 148 14.45 -1.78 -4.52
C THR A 148 13.92 -0.56 -3.77
N THR A 149 14.62 0.57 -3.80
CA THR A 149 14.28 1.78 -3.03
C THR A 149 14.08 2.98 -3.96
N ARG A 150 13.08 3.82 -3.63
CA ARG A 150 12.73 5.01 -4.42
C ARG A 150 13.85 6.04 -4.46
N ASN A 151 14.51 6.24 -3.32
CA ASN A 151 15.51 7.29 -3.12
C ASN A 151 16.91 6.88 -3.57
N ASN A 152 17.08 5.67 -4.12
CA ASN A 152 18.34 5.33 -4.75
C ASN A 152 18.47 6.10 -6.06
N PRO A 153 19.70 6.55 -6.39
CA PRO A 153 19.94 7.15 -7.69
C PRO A 153 19.52 6.18 -8.81
N PRO A 154 19.08 6.72 -9.96
CA PRO A 154 18.70 5.91 -11.11
C PRO A 154 19.86 5.00 -11.46
N LEU A 155 19.55 3.73 -11.76
CA LEU A 155 20.57 2.78 -12.14
C LEU A 155 21.21 3.24 -13.44
N VAL A 156 22.51 3.52 -13.44
CA VAL A 156 23.27 3.82 -14.64
C VAL A 156 24.05 2.56 -15.06
N TYR A 157 23.87 2.14 -16.30
CA TYR A 157 24.65 1.09 -16.96
C TYR A 157 25.02 1.57 -18.36
N GLU A 158 26.31 1.83 -18.57
CA GLU A 158 26.81 2.54 -19.75
C GLU A 158 26.06 3.88 -19.94
N HIS A 159 25.36 4.05 -21.06
CA HIS A 159 24.54 5.21 -21.39
C HIS A 159 23.06 5.04 -20.99
N LEU A 160 22.68 3.90 -20.39
CA LEU A 160 21.30 3.60 -20.04
C LEU A 160 21.03 3.87 -18.55
N GLN A 161 19.98 4.63 -18.27
CA GLN A 161 19.51 4.95 -16.94
C GLN A 161 18.15 4.29 -16.70
N ALA A 162 17.97 3.57 -15.59
CA ALA A 162 16.72 2.89 -15.27
C ALA A 162 16.12 3.31 -13.92
N LYS A 163 14.79 3.42 -13.90
CA LYS A 163 14.01 3.70 -12.69
C LYS A 163 12.65 3.00 -12.77
N ARG A 164 12.00 2.72 -11.63
CA ARG A 164 10.58 2.33 -11.65
C ARG A 164 9.75 3.45 -12.25
N TYR A 165 8.83 3.09 -13.12
CA TYR A 165 8.02 4.08 -13.83
C TYR A 165 7.13 4.90 -12.89
N LEU A 166 6.60 4.28 -11.83
CA LEU A 166 5.90 4.98 -10.77
C LEU A 166 6.74 6.11 -10.17
N TRP A 167 7.98 5.82 -9.78
CA TRP A 167 8.86 6.80 -9.15
C TRP A 167 9.30 7.87 -10.14
N TYR A 168 9.62 7.49 -11.38
CA TYR A 168 9.90 8.45 -12.44
C TYR A 168 8.77 9.49 -12.62
N LYS A 169 7.50 9.06 -12.58
CA LYS A 169 6.36 9.98 -12.64
C LYS A 169 6.27 10.89 -11.43
N LEU A 170 6.46 10.34 -10.23
CA LEU A 170 6.29 11.07 -8.98
C LEU A 170 7.43 12.07 -8.72
N ASP A 171 8.63 11.74 -9.17
CA ASP A 171 9.84 12.56 -9.00
C ASP A 171 10.04 13.54 -10.17
N GLY A 172 9.17 13.47 -11.20
CA GLY A 172 9.27 14.32 -12.40
C GLY A 172 10.42 13.96 -13.34
N GLY A 173 11.06 12.81 -13.15
CA GLY A 173 12.22 12.40 -13.93
C GLY A 173 13.05 11.32 -13.26
N LEU A 174 14.34 11.29 -13.56
CA LEU A 174 15.27 10.31 -13.00
C LEU A 174 15.86 10.72 -11.64
N MET A 175 15.60 11.95 -11.16
CA MET A 175 16.09 12.46 -9.87
C MET A 175 15.62 11.62 -8.70
#